data_AF-A0A367AIT2-F1
#
_entry.id   AF-A0A367AIT2-F1
#
_cell.length_a   1.000
_cell.length_b   1.000
_cell.length_c   1.000
_cell.angle_alpha   90.00
_cell.angle_beta   90.00
_cell.angle_gamma   90.00
#
_symmetry.space_group_name_H-M   'P 1'
#
loop_
_entity.id
_entity.type
_entity.pdbx_description
1 polymer ?
#
loop_
_entity_poly.entity_id
_entity_poly.type
_entity_poly.pdbx_seq_one_letter_code
_entity_poly.pdbx_strand_id
1 'polypeptide(L)' 'MTTALVRSTTFVAARSRAHGPTAALWHAVEVHRDPSEVDGACELTLCGSLARVSVDQAWPVAERDVCVSCVVLAG' A
#
# COMPACT_ATOMS: atom_id res chain seq x y z
N MET A 1 -27.07 12.95 10.94
CA MET A 1 -25.96 12.20 10.32
C MET A 1 -24.73 13.05 10.44
N THR A 2 -23.84 12.74 11.38
CA THR A 2 -22.60 13.49 11.59
C THR A 2 -21.51 12.81 10.78
N THR A 3 -21.01 13.48 9.75
CA THR A 3 -19.88 13.00 8.95
C THR A 3 -18.64 13.02 9.82
N ALA A 4 -18.11 11.86 10.20
CA ALA A 4 -16.83 11.78 10.87
C ALA A 4 -15.73 12.21 9.88
N LEU A 5 -14.92 13.19 10.24
CA LEU A 5 -13.69 13.51 9.52
C LEU A 5 -12.72 12.34 9.67
N VAL A 6 -12.64 11.46 8.67
CA VAL A 6 -11.57 10.47 8.56
C VAL A 6 -10.28 11.24 8.26
N ARG A 7 -9.49 11.48 9.30
CA ARG A 7 -8.24 12.23 9.21
C ARG A 7 -7.06 11.49 9.82
N SER A 8 -7.01 10.18 9.64
CA SER A 8 -5.79 9.41 9.86
C SER A 8 -5.27 8.97 8.51
N THR A 9 -4.30 9.70 7.97
CA THR A 9 -3.53 9.32 6.80
C THR A 9 -2.53 8.26 7.26
N THR A 10 -2.93 6.99 7.23
CA THR A 10 -2.06 5.87 7.60
C THR A 10 -1.53 5.22 6.32
N PHE A 11 -0.21 5.09 6.22
CA PHE A 11 0.40 4.29 5.16
C PHE A 11 0.35 2.80 5.53
N VAL A 12 -0.19 2.00 4.62
CA VAL A 12 -0.13 0.54 4.67
C VAL A 12 0.76 0.04 3.54
N ALA A 13 1.19 -1.21 3.65
CA ALA A 13 1.99 -1.85 2.63
C ALA A 13 1.10 -2.48 1.55
N ALA A 14 1.55 -2.39 0.31
CA ALA A 14 1.01 -3.16 -0.80
C ALA A 14 2.13 -3.93 -1.51
N ARG A 15 1.90 -5.22 -1.81
CA ARG A 15 2.85 -6.03 -2.58
C ARG A 15 2.38 -6.11 -4.02
N SER A 16 3.25 -5.71 -4.96
CA SER A 16 3.01 -5.95 -6.38
C SER A 16 3.19 -7.42 -6.74
N ARG A 17 2.51 -7.87 -7.79
CA ARG A 17 2.79 -9.19 -8.38
C ARG A 17 4.02 -9.09 -9.28
N ALA A 18 4.86 -10.11 -9.24
CA ALA A 18 5.88 -10.25 -10.27
C ALA A 18 5.21 -10.45 -11.64
N HIS A 19 5.68 -9.75 -12.68
CA HIS A 19 5.17 -9.88 -14.04
C HIS A 19 6.29 -9.69 -15.06
N GLY A 20 6.57 -10.75 -15.82
CA GLY A 20 7.69 -10.77 -16.77
C GLY A 20 9.02 -10.43 -16.07
N PRO A 21 9.78 -9.43 -16.54
CA PRO A 21 11.05 -9.03 -15.91
C PRO A 21 10.86 -8.20 -14.63
N THR A 22 9.63 -7.81 -14.29
CA THR A 22 9.35 -6.95 -13.13
C THR A 22 9.24 -7.79 -11.87
N ALA A 23 10.15 -7.58 -10.92
CA ALA A 23 10.10 -8.21 -9.60
C ALA A 23 8.91 -7.72 -8.77
N ALA A 24 8.45 -8.56 -7.85
CA ALA A 24 7.50 -8.13 -6.83
C ALA A 24 8.18 -7.15 -5.86
N LEU A 25 7.57 -5.99 -5.62
CA LEU A 25 8.08 -4.95 -4.76
C LEU A 25 7.01 -4.49 -3.77
N TRP A 26 7.45 -4.01 -2.61
CA TRP A 26 6.62 -3.39 -1.60
C TRP A 26 6.46 -1.91 -1.90
N HIS A 27 5.21 -1.43 -1.81
CA HIS A 27 4.81 -0.05 -2.06
C HIS A 27 4.11 0.53 -0.83
N ALA A 28 4.31 1.82 -0.58
CA ALA A 28 3.54 2.57 0.40
C ALA A 28 2.19 3.00 -0.20
N VAL A 29 1.09 2.79 0.53
CA VAL A 29 -0.26 3.19 0.13
C VAL A 29 -0.92 3.97 1.24
N GLU A 30 -1.34 5.19 0.95
CA GLU A 30 -2.17 5.98 1.85
C GLU A 30 -3.64 5.51 1.71
N VAL A 31 -4.26 5.14 2.83
CA VAL A 31 -5.65 4.66 2.85
C VAL A 31 -6.51 5.64 3.65
N HIS A 32 -7.56 6.16 3.00
CA HIS A 32 -8.54 7.08 3.60
C HIS A 32 -9.90 6.43 3.90
N ARG A 33 -9.95 5.09 3.85
CA ARG A 33 -11.15 4.30 4.13
C ARG A 33 -10.94 3.52 5.43
N ASP A 34 -12.04 3.09 6.03
CA ASP A 34 -11.93 2.20 7.18
C ASP A 34 -11.26 0.88 6.71
N PRO A 35 -10.28 0.31 7.45
CA PRO A 35 -9.62 -0.94 7.08
C PRO A 35 -10.60 -2.09 6.83
N SER A 36 -11.75 -2.13 7.52
CA SER A 36 -12.80 -3.14 7.30
C SER A 36 -13.48 -3.05 5.93
N GLU A 37 -13.33 -1.92 5.22
CA GLU A 37 -13.82 -1.70 3.87
C GLU A 37 -12.79 -2.13 2.79
N VAL A 38 -11.58 -2.53 3.18
CA VAL A 38 -10.50 -2.94 2.28
C VAL A 38 -10.22 -4.42 2.46
N ASP A 39 -10.94 -5.26 1.71
CA ASP A 39 -10.90 -6.73 1.81
C ASP A 39 -9.71 -7.38 1.08
N GLY A 40 -8.68 -6.60 0.76
CA GLY A 40 -7.53 -7.04 -0.01
C GLY A 40 -7.84 -7.39 -1.47
N ALA A 41 -9.08 -7.31 -1.97
CA ALA A 41 -9.39 -7.45 -3.40
C ALA A 41 -9.09 -6.18 -4.21
N CYS A 42 -8.79 -5.07 -3.53
CA CYS A 42 -8.39 -3.82 -4.16
C CYS A 42 -6.98 -3.95 -4.78
N GLU A 43 -6.91 -3.89 -6.11
CA GLU A 43 -5.67 -3.76 -6.87
C GLU A 43 -5.52 -2.31 -7.35
N LEU A 44 -4.36 -1.71 -7.10
CA LEU A 44 -4.04 -0.34 -7.51
C LEU A 44 -2.81 -0.34 -8.41
N THR A 45 -2.78 0.58 -9.38
CA THR A 45 -1.56 0.86 -10.15
C THR A 45 -0.70 1.85 -9.37
N LEU A 46 0.42 1.38 -8.84
CA LEU A 46 1.37 2.16 -8.03
C LEU A 46 2.75 2.08 -8.67
N CYS A 47 3.35 3.24 -8.94
CA CYS A 47 4.67 3.32 -9.59
C CYS A 47 4.76 2.46 -10.88
N GLY A 48 3.64 2.32 -11.61
CA GLY A 48 3.54 1.51 -12.83
C GLY A 48 3.28 0.00 -12.63
N SER A 49 3.05 -0.47 -11.40
CA SER A 49 2.78 -1.88 -11.07
C SER A 49 1.42 -2.09 -10.43
N LEU A 50 0.75 -3.21 -10.72
CA LEU A 50 -0.45 -3.63 -10.01
C LEU A 50 -0.09 -4.24 -8.67
N ALA A 51 -0.62 -3.69 -7.59
CA ALA A 51 -0.35 -4.13 -6.23
C ALA A 51 -1.61 -4.31 -5.40
N ARG A 52 -1.54 -5.29 -4.49
CA ARG A 52 -2.61 -5.62 -3.55
C ARG A 52 -2.36 -4.93 -2.22
N VAL A 53 -3.34 -4.19 -1.74
CA VAL A 53 -3.29 -3.51 -0.43
C VAL A 53 -3.46 -4.55 0.68
N SER A 54 -2.59 -4.49 1.70
CA SER A 54 -2.71 -5.27 2.93
C SER A 54 -2.80 -4.33 4.11
N VAL A 55 -4.02 -4.10 4.61
CA VAL A 55 -4.27 -3.12 5.69
C VAL A 55 -3.73 -3.53 7.05
N ASP A 56 -3.51 -4.83 7.26
CA ASP A 56 -2.88 -5.36 8.47
C ASP A 56 -1.36 -5.17 8.49
N GLN A 57 -0.77 -4.91 7.31
CA GLN A 57 0.66 -4.69 7.17
C GLN A 57 0.95 -3.18 7.13
N ALA A 58 1.43 -2.64 8.25
CA ALA A 58 1.87 -1.25 8.32
C ALA A 58 3.08 -1.01 7.42
N TRP A 59 3.18 0.21 6.89
CA TRP A 59 4.39 0.73 6.26
C TRP A 59 5.27 1.46 7.30
N PRO A 60 6.62 1.39 7.23
CA PRO A 60 7.41 0.58 6.29
C PRO A 60 7.47 -0.89 6.69
N VAL A 61 7.65 -1.76 5.69
CA VAL A 61 7.94 -3.18 5.91
C VAL A 61 9.44 -3.40 6.17
N ALA A 62 9.77 -4.38 7.00
CA ALA A 62 11.17 -4.75 7.29
C ALA A 62 11.78 -5.65 6.21
N GLU A 63 11.57 -5.31 4.93
CA GLU A 63 12.03 -6.10 3.78
C GLU A 63 12.90 -5.28 2.81
N ARG A 64 13.67 -5.98 1.97
CA ARG A 64 14.63 -5.36 1.04
C ARG A 64 14.03 -5.04 -0.33
N ASP A 65 12.94 -5.71 -0.69
CA ASP A 65 12.28 -5.56 -1.98
C ASP A 65 11.29 -4.38 -1.96
N VAL A 66 11.80 -3.17 -1.68
CA VAL A 66 10.99 -1.94 -1.60
C VAL A 66 11.13 -1.15 -2.90
N CYS A 67 10.00 -0.64 -3.40
CA CYS A 67 10.01 0.25 -4.56
C CYS A 67 10.85 1.50 -4.27
N VAL A 68 11.80 1.82 -5.16
CA VAL A 68 12.72 2.96 -5.01
C VAL A 68 11.99 4.30 -4.86
N SER A 69 10.84 4.47 -5.50
CA SER A 69 10.04 5.69 -5.37
C SER A 69 9.33 5.78 -4.02
N CYS A 70 9.03 4.64 -3.37
CA CYS A 70 8.33 4.58 -2.09
C CYS A 70 9.27 4.59 -0.89
N VAL A 71 10.57 4.28 -1.07
CA VAL A 71 11.54 4.20 0.03
C VAL A 71 11.65 5.51 0.82
N VAL A 72 11.40 6.65 0.17
CA VAL A 72 11.43 7.99 0.79
C VAL A 72 10.30 8.20 1.82
N LEU A 73 9.28 7.34 1.82
CA LEU A 73 8.16 7.38 2.77
C LEU A 73 8.37 6.42 3.96
N ALA A 74 9.54 5.78 4.05
CA ALA A 74 9.88 4.88 5.15
C ALA A 74 10.49 5.62 6.37
N GLY A 75 10.53 6.96 6.37
CA GLY A 75 11.10 7.80 7.42
C GLY A 75 10.21 8.98 7.79
#